data_AF-A0A7V9K6I7-F1
#
_entry.id   AF-A0A7V9K6I7-F1
#
_cell.length_a   1.000
_cell.length_b   1.000
_cell.length_c   1.000
_cell.angle_alpha   90.00
_cell.angle_beta   90.00
_cell.angle_gamma   90.00
#
_symmetry.space_group_name_H-M   'P 1'
#
loop_
_entity.id
_entity.type
_entity.pdbx_description
1 polymer ?
#
loop_
_entity_poly.entity_id
_entity_poly.type
_entity_poly.pdbx_seq_one_letter_code
_entity_poly.pdbx_strand_id
1 'polypeptide(L)'
;MLATDSLGRSLAQFLLSRINEDEALARQAYEESAAADPQTADSNSAEVLHTARHSPARVLISCEAKRQIVQNTLDADPDQVTELFALEPQGASDLPREQTVTEMQFFERVLRYLAVTYADHPDYEMQWRP
;
A
#
# COMPACT_ATOMS: atom_id res chain seq x y z
N MET A 1 15.25 -17.99 -10.91
CA MET A 1 14.27 -17.48 -11.89
C MET A 1 12.89 -18.03 -11.54
N LEU A 2 12.30 -17.55 -10.44
CA LEU A 2 10.96 -17.94 -10.03
C LEU A 2 10.06 -16.74 -10.23
N ALA A 3 8.91 -17.02 -10.84
CA ALA A 3 7.87 -16.08 -11.13
C ALA A 3 7.57 -15.14 -9.95
N THR A 4 7.38 -13.86 -10.22
CA THR A 4 6.19 -13.18 -9.72
C THR A 4 4.99 -14.04 -10.12
N ASP A 5 4.68 -15.02 -9.25
CA ASP A 5 3.65 -16.03 -9.43
C ASP A 5 2.32 -15.31 -9.73
N SER A 6 1.44 -16.00 -10.45
CA SER A 6 0.05 -15.60 -10.70
C SER A 6 -0.60 -14.93 -9.49
N LEU A 7 -0.33 -15.46 -8.28
CA LEU A 7 -0.77 -14.91 -7.00
C LEU A 7 -0.27 -13.48 -6.76
N GLY A 8 1.03 -13.21 -6.86
CA GLY A 8 1.60 -11.87 -6.60
C GLY A 8 1.07 -10.81 -7.57
N ARG A 9 0.88 -11.19 -8.84
CA ARG A 9 0.25 -10.31 -9.84
C ARG A 9 -1.23 -10.07 -9.56
N SER A 10 -1.98 -11.09 -9.16
CA SER A 10 -3.40 -10.94 -8.79
C SER A 10 -3.57 -10.02 -7.57
N LEU A 11 -2.73 -10.17 -6.55
CA LEU A 11 -2.74 -9.32 -5.35
C LEU A 11 -2.38 -7.87 -5.68
N ALA A 12 -1.36 -7.64 -6.50
CA ALA A 12 -0.99 -6.31 -6.94
C ALA A 12 -2.11 -5.64 -7.76
N GLN A 13 -2.77 -6.38 -8.65
CA GLN A 13 -3.90 -5.88 -9.43
C GLN A 13 -5.09 -5.52 -8.53
N PHE A 14 -5.42 -6.37 -7.55
CA PHE A 14 -6.45 -6.08 -6.55
C PHE A 14 -6.13 -4.78 -5.79
N LEU A 15 -4.90 -4.63 -5.29
CA LEU A 15 -4.46 -3.42 -4.58
C LEU A 15 -4.57 -2.18 -5.45
N LEU A 16 -4.13 -2.23 -6.71
CA LEU A 16 -4.23 -1.08 -7.63
C LEU A 16 -5.68 -0.69 -7.90
N SER A 17 -6.58 -1.66 -8.04
CA SER A 17 -8.02 -1.41 -8.20
C SER A 17 -8.59 -0.66 -7.00
N ARG A 18 -8.34 -1.16 -5.79
CA ARG A 18 -8.84 -0.55 -4.54
C ARG A 18 -8.25 0.82 -4.26
N ILE A 19 -6.95 1.00 -4.54
CA ILE A 19 -6.29 2.31 -4.43
C ILE A 19 -6.93 3.34 -5.39
N ASN A 20 -7.28 2.92 -6.60
CA ASN A 20 -7.93 3.81 -7.57
C ASN A 20 -9.37 4.18 -7.15
N GLU A 21 -10.10 3.25 -6.53
CA GLU A 21 -11.43 3.53 -5.95
C GLU A 21 -11.35 4.52 -4.79
N ASP A 22 -10.43 4.29 -3.84
CA ASP A 22 -10.18 5.21 -2.73
C ASP A 22 -9.78 6.59 -3.25
N GLU A 23 -8.95 6.65 -4.30
CA GLU A 23 -8.54 7.90 -4.93
C GLU A 23 -9.73 8.62 -5.58
N ALA A 24 -10.60 7.90 -6.29
CA ALA A 24 -11.79 8.50 -6.92
C ALA A 24 -12.73 9.11 -5.87
N LEU A 25 -12.99 8.38 -4.78
CA LEU A 25 -13.79 8.87 -3.66
C LEU A 25 -13.15 10.07 -2.97
N ALA A 26 -11.82 10.05 -2.77
CA ALA A 26 -11.09 11.17 -2.21
C ALA A 26 -11.11 12.41 -3.13
N ARG A 27 -11.01 12.24 -4.45
CA ARG A 27 -11.14 13.36 -5.41
C ARG A 27 -12.52 13.99 -5.32
N GLN A 28 -13.58 13.17 -5.32
CA GLN A 28 -14.94 13.65 -5.17
C GLN A 28 -15.12 14.42 -3.85
N ALA A 29 -14.69 13.84 -2.72
CA ALA A 29 -14.80 14.49 -1.42
C ALA A 29 -13.99 15.80 -1.34
N TYR A 30 -12.84 15.88 -2.02
CA TYR A 30 -12.04 17.10 -2.09
C TYR A 30 -12.80 18.21 -2.82
N GLU A 31 -13.41 17.91 -3.98
CA GLU A 31 -14.21 18.85 -4.75
C GLU A 31 -15.45 19.33 -3.97
N GLU A 32 -16.18 18.40 -3.34
CA GLU A 32 -17.33 18.73 -2.49
C GLU A 32 -16.93 19.62 -1.30
N SER A 33 -15.80 19.32 -0.64
CA SER A 33 -15.30 20.15 0.46
C SER A 33 -14.88 21.56 0.03
N ALA A 34 -14.35 21.70 -1.20
CA ALA A 34 -13.95 22.98 -1.75
C ALA A 34 -15.17 23.84 -2.13
N ALA A 35 -16.31 23.20 -2.41
CA ALA A 35 -17.56 23.84 -2.74
C ALA A 35 -18.46 24.14 -1.51
N ALA A 36 -18.16 23.56 -0.34
CA ALA A 36 -18.97 23.70 0.86
C ALA A 36 -18.85 25.08 1.52
N ASP A 37 -19.97 25.59 2.03
CA ASP A 37 -20.02 26.83 2.82
C ASP A 37 -19.52 26.56 4.26
N PRO A 38 -18.46 27.24 4.73
CA PRO A 38 -17.91 27.04 6.08
C PRO A 38 -18.91 27.35 7.21
N GLN A 39 -20.03 28.03 6.95
CA GLN A 39 -21.04 28.35 7.97
C GLN A 39 -21.94 27.16 8.40
N THR A 40 -21.95 26.03 7.69
CA THR A 40 -22.89 24.91 7.95
C THR A 40 -22.30 23.72 8.72
N ALA A 41 -21.05 23.80 9.18
CA ALA A 41 -20.39 22.67 9.84
C ALA A 41 -20.84 22.52 11.31
N ASP A 42 -21.75 21.56 11.55
CA ASP A 42 -22.15 21.15 12.90
C ASP A 42 -20.96 20.50 13.62
N SER A 43 -20.61 21.00 14.81
CA SER A 43 -19.33 20.70 15.47
C SER A 43 -19.48 19.57 16.49
N ASN A 44 -19.42 18.33 16.02
CA ASN A 44 -19.05 17.21 16.88
C ASN A 44 -17.52 17.04 16.87
N SER A 45 -16.86 17.24 18.02
CA SER A 45 -15.39 17.40 18.08
C SER A 45 -14.59 16.17 17.62
N ALA A 46 -15.13 14.97 17.83
CA ALA A 46 -14.49 13.72 17.39
C ALA A 46 -14.56 13.52 15.87
N GLU A 47 -15.69 13.85 15.24
CA GLU A 47 -15.86 13.77 13.78
C GLU A 47 -15.01 14.81 13.07
N VAL A 48 -14.95 16.04 13.58
CA VAL A 48 -14.07 17.09 13.05
C VAL A 48 -12.60 16.66 13.10
N LEU A 49 -12.14 16.09 14.21
CA LEU A 49 -10.77 15.57 14.33
C LEU A 49 -10.52 14.36 13.41
N HIS A 50 -11.51 13.49 13.22
CA HIS A 50 -11.41 12.35 12.31
C HIS A 50 -11.29 12.83 10.86
N THR A 51 -12.21 13.70 10.41
CA THR A 51 -12.20 14.31 9.07
C THR A 51 -10.92 15.10 8.80
N ALA A 52 -10.42 15.86 9.77
CA ALA A 52 -9.16 16.59 9.62
C ALA A 52 -7.95 15.66 9.44
N ARG A 53 -7.90 14.54 10.18
CA ARG A 53 -6.83 13.53 10.05
C ARG A 53 -6.95 12.67 8.80
N HIS A 54 -8.16 12.52 8.27
CA HIS A 54 -8.48 11.76 7.07
C HIS A 54 -8.92 12.69 5.94
N SER A 55 -8.32 13.89 5.87
CA SER A 55 -8.72 14.86 4.84
C SER A 55 -8.54 14.26 3.45
N PRO A 56 -9.42 14.59 2.49
CA PRO A 56 -9.34 14.04 1.14
C PRO A 56 -7.95 14.25 0.50
N ALA A 57 -7.34 15.41 0.72
CA ALA A 57 -5.98 15.70 0.27
C ALA A 57 -4.93 14.71 0.81
N ARG A 58 -5.01 14.35 2.09
CA ARG A 58 -4.10 13.35 2.69
C ARG A 58 -4.34 11.96 2.12
N VAL A 59 -5.59 11.60 1.82
CA VAL A 59 -5.93 10.31 1.20
C VAL A 59 -5.31 10.22 -0.19
N LEU A 60 -5.39 11.28 -1.01
CA LEU A 60 -4.74 11.32 -2.34
C LEU A 60 -3.23 11.06 -2.27
N ILE A 61 -2.54 11.72 -1.32
CA ILE A 61 -1.11 11.49 -1.09
C ILE A 61 -0.85 10.03 -0.66
N SER A 62 -1.71 9.46 0.18
CA SER A 62 -1.59 8.06 0.58
C SER A 62 -1.83 7.10 -0.58
N CYS A 63 -2.78 7.38 -1.47
CA CYS A 63 -3.04 6.54 -2.65
C CYS A 63 -1.82 6.52 -3.57
N GLU A 64 -1.21 7.69 -3.80
CA GLU A 64 0.01 7.77 -4.60
C GLU A 64 1.18 6.99 -3.96
N ALA A 65 1.40 7.16 -2.66
CA ALA A 65 2.45 6.42 -1.96
C ALA A 65 2.23 4.90 -2.02
N LYS A 66 0.99 4.43 -1.81
CA LYS A 66 0.64 3.00 -1.90
C LYS A 66 0.84 2.48 -3.33
N ARG A 67 0.46 3.26 -4.35
CA ARG A 67 0.65 2.90 -5.77
C ARG A 67 2.13 2.70 -6.09
N GLN A 68 3.00 3.60 -5.62
CA GLN A 68 4.45 3.47 -5.79
C GLN A 68 5.00 2.22 -5.11
N ILE A 69 4.52 1.87 -3.91
CA ILE A 69 4.92 0.63 -3.23
C ILE A 69 4.55 -0.60 -4.08
N VAL A 70 3.32 -0.64 -4.63
CA VAL A 70 2.87 -1.75 -5.46
C VAL A 70 3.67 -1.83 -6.76
N GLN A 71 3.90 -0.70 -7.43
CA GLN A 71 4.67 -0.63 -8.68
C GLN A 71 6.13 -1.03 -8.47
N ASN A 72 6.79 -0.53 -7.43
CA ASN A 72 8.15 -0.94 -7.10
C ASN A 72 8.26 -2.45 -6.83
N THR A 73 7.20 -3.10 -6.35
CA THR A 73 7.18 -4.56 -6.19
C THR A 73 7.02 -5.30 -7.52
N LEU A 74 6.25 -4.74 -8.46
CA LEU A 74 6.05 -5.31 -9.80
C LEU A 74 7.27 -5.12 -10.71
N ASP A 75 7.91 -3.97 -10.59
CA ASP A 75 9.06 -3.56 -11.40
C ASP A 75 10.39 -4.00 -10.78
N ALA A 76 10.36 -4.61 -9.59
CA ALA A 76 11.53 -5.11 -8.88
C ALA A 76 12.31 -6.11 -9.75
N ASP A 77 13.47 -5.66 -10.22
CA ASP A 77 14.50 -6.52 -10.79
C ASP A 77 15.26 -7.21 -9.64
N PRO A 78 15.25 -8.55 -9.55
CA PRO A 78 15.92 -9.28 -8.48
C PRO A 78 17.39 -8.90 -8.31
N ASP A 79 18.09 -8.56 -9.39
CA ASP A 79 19.50 -8.19 -9.35
C ASP A 79 19.69 -6.79 -8.72
N GLN A 80 18.82 -5.82 -9.03
CA GLN A 80 18.85 -4.47 -8.45
C GLN A 80 18.41 -4.46 -6.99
N VAL A 81 17.42 -5.29 -6.64
CA VAL A 81 16.97 -5.47 -5.26
C VAL A 81 18.10 -6.04 -4.42
N THR A 82 18.79 -7.06 -4.92
CA THR A 82 19.95 -7.65 -4.24
C THR A 82 21.02 -6.60 -3.96
N GLU A 83 21.32 -5.70 -4.91
CA GLU A 83 22.29 -4.60 -4.70
C GLU A 83 21.85 -3.60 -3.61
N LEU A 84 20.56 -3.27 -3.54
CA LEU A 84 20.01 -2.36 -2.52
C LEU A 84 20.14 -2.93 -1.10
N PHE A 85 19.94 -4.24 -0.95
CA PHE A 85 20.07 -4.97 0.32
C PHE A 85 21.52 -5.43 0.61
N ALA A 86 22.39 -5.49 -0.40
CA ALA A 86 23.81 -5.82 -0.26
C ALA A 86 24.66 -4.71 0.38
N LEU A 87 24.07 -3.54 0.66
CA LEU A 87 24.62 -2.54 1.59
C LEU A 87 24.51 -3.05 3.05
N GLU A 88 25.03 -4.25 3.32
CA GLU A 88 25.16 -4.71 4.69
C GLU A 88 26.19 -3.84 5.44
N PRO A 89 25.91 -3.42 6.68
CA PRO A 89 26.95 -2.86 7.53
C PRO A 89 28.06 -3.90 7.71
N GLN A 90 29.33 -3.47 7.60
CA GLN A 90 30.48 -4.35 7.80
C GLN A 90 30.33 -5.14 9.11
N GLY A 91 30.18 -6.47 9.01
CA GLY A 91 30.06 -7.37 10.17
C GLY A 91 28.75 -8.17 10.30
N ALA A 92 27.80 -8.07 9.36
CA ALA A 92 26.55 -8.85 9.40
C ALA A 92 26.65 -10.28 8.79
N SER A 93 27.81 -10.66 8.23
CA SER A 93 27.97 -11.88 7.41
C SER A 93 28.02 -13.24 8.14
N ASP A 94 27.72 -13.30 9.45
CA ASP A 94 27.84 -14.54 10.23
C ASP A 94 26.53 -15.36 10.30
N LEU A 95 25.43 -14.87 9.71
CA LEU A 95 24.18 -15.63 9.62
C LEU A 95 24.17 -16.53 8.37
N PRO A 96 23.79 -17.83 8.49
CA PRO A 96 23.63 -18.70 7.33
C PRO A 96 22.55 -18.14 6.37
N ARG A 97 22.90 -17.97 5.09
CA ARG A 97 21.97 -17.49 4.03
C ARG A 97 20.66 -18.28 3.91
N GLU A 98 20.61 -19.50 4.46
CA GLU A 98 19.42 -20.35 4.49
C GLU A 98 18.31 -19.85 5.45
N GLN A 99 18.59 -18.83 6.29
CA GLN A 99 17.60 -18.21 7.19
C GLN A 99 17.13 -16.83 6.73
N THR A 100 17.62 -16.33 5.59
CA THR A 100 17.27 -15.00 5.09
C THR A 100 15.96 -15.10 4.30
N VAL A 101 14.92 -14.40 4.76
CA VAL A 101 13.73 -14.11 3.94
C VAL A 101 14.24 -13.52 2.63
N THR A 102 13.92 -14.11 1.49
CA THR A 102 14.37 -13.55 0.21
C THR A 102 13.75 -12.16 0.05
N GLU A 103 14.44 -11.25 -0.60
CA GLU A 103 13.98 -9.87 -0.77
C GLU A 103 12.61 -9.83 -1.47
N MET A 104 12.36 -10.79 -2.37
CA MET A 104 11.06 -10.99 -3.02
C MET A 104 9.96 -11.43 -2.04
N GLN A 105 10.27 -12.30 -1.08
CA GLN A 105 9.32 -12.69 -0.02
C GLN A 105 9.00 -11.49 0.90
N PHE A 106 9.95 -10.57 1.09
CA PHE A 106 9.70 -9.34 1.84
C PHE A 106 8.67 -8.46 1.13
N PHE A 107 8.83 -8.19 -0.17
CA PHE A 107 7.88 -7.38 -0.92
C PHE A 107 6.48 -8.02 -0.98
N GLU A 108 6.38 -9.33 -1.20
CA GLU A 108 5.10 -10.03 -1.17
C GLU A 108 4.38 -9.83 0.19
N ARG A 109 5.12 -9.92 1.29
CA ARG A 109 4.58 -9.71 2.63
C ARG A 109 4.09 -8.27 2.83
N VAL A 110 4.79 -7.27 2.30
CA VAL A 110 4.32 -5.87 2.31
C VAL A 110 2.98 -5.74 1.58
N LEU A 111 2.84 -6.35 0.39
CA LEU A 111 1.57 -6.32 -0.36
C LEU A 111 0.43 -7.00 0.42
N ARG A 112 0.69 -8.15 1.06
CA ARG A 112 -0.31 -8.84 1.89
C ARG A 112 -0.78 -7.96 3.05
N TYR A 113 0.13 -7.24 3.71
CA TYR A 113 -0.24 -6.30 4.79
C TYR A 113 -1.02 -5.10 4.29
N LEU A 114 -0.71 -4.56 3.11
CA LEU A 114 -1.54 -3.52 2.49
C LEU A 114 -2.95 -4.04 2.19
N ALA A 115 -3.09 -5.29 1.75
CA ALA A 115 -4.38 -5.85 1.38
C ALA A 115 -5.31 -6.07 2.59
N VAL A 116 -4.78 -6.16 3.82
CA VAL A 116 -5.59 -6.28 5.04
C VAL A 116 -6.57 -5.12 5.20
N THR A 117 -6.25 -3.93 4.68
CA THR A 117 -7.16 -2.77 4.76
C THR A 117 -8.43 -2.93 3.90
N TYR A 118 -8.48 -3.96 3.06
CA TYR A 118 -9.59 -4.27 2.18
C TYR A 118 -10.16 -5.68 2.43
N ALA A 119 -9.93 -6.25 3.61
CA ALA A 119 -10.32 -7.64 3.93
C ALA A 119 -11.84 -7.89 3.97
N ASP A 120 -12.63 -6.82 4.05
CA ASP A 120 -14.09 -6.80 3.96
C ASP A 120 -14.61 -6.69 2.52
N HIS A 121 -13.74 -6.45 1.54
CA HIS A 121 -14.10 -6.33 0.14
C HIS A 121 -14.49 -7.71 -0.45
N PRO A 122 -15.57 -7.83 -1.26
CA PRO A 122 -15.99 -9.11 -1.84
C PRO A 122 -14.93 -9.80 -2.72
N ASP A 123 -14.14 -9.01 -3.45
CA ASP A 123 -13.02 -9.52 -4.25
C ASP A 123 -11.77 -9.89 -3.42
N TYR A 124 -11.77 -9.69 -2.10
CA TYR A 124 -10.64 -10.06 -1.26
C TYR A 124 -10.54 -11.59 -1.13
N GLU A 125 -9.39 -12.15 -1.46
CA GLU A 125 -9.15 -13.58 -1.33
C GLU A 125 -8.41 -13.93 -0.03
N MET A 126 -8.90 -14.94 0.69
CA MET A 126 -8.33 -15.38 1.97
C MET A 126 -6.84 -15.77 1.88
N GLN A 127 -6.37 -16.21 0.71
CA GLN A 127 -4.98 -16.55 0.47
C GLN A 127 -4.02 -15.36 0.51
N TRP A 128 -4.54 -14.12 0.41
CA TRP A 128 -3.77 -12.89 0.54
C TRP A 128 -3.57 -12.44 1.99
N ARG A 129 -4.18 -13.15 2.94
CA ARG A 129 -3.94 -12.89 4.37
C ARG A 129 -2.47 -13.14 4.71
N PRO A 130 -1.82 -12.26 5.51
CA PRO A 130 -0.44 -12.46 5.96
C PRO A 130 -0.23 -13.73 6.78
#